data_AF-A0A6H1ZDE8-F1
#
_entry.id   AF-A0A6H1ZDE8-F1
#
_cell.length_a   1.000
_cell.length_b   1.000
_cell.length_c   1.000
_cell.angle_alpha   90.00
_cell.angle_beta   90.00
_cell.angle_gamma   90.00
#
_symmetry.space_group_name_H-M   'P 1'
#
loop_
_entity.id
_entity.type
_entity.pdbx_description
1 polymer ?
#
loop_
_entity_poly.entity_id
_entity_poly.type
_entity_poly.pdbx_seq_one_letter_code
_entity_poly.pdbx_strand_id
1 'polypeptide(L)'
;AQQASSGYYAQQASSGYYAQQASSGYNAKQASSGDNAQQASSGYNAKQASSGDYAQQVSSGDNAQQASSGYNAKQASSGYNAQQVSSGNNAQQASSGNNAQQASSGNYAKQASSGDNAQHKAIGKNSVIVCAGMASRIKGVKGTFFALTEWGYDKENNYYPLNIKTGKIDGDELKENTWYELKNGEFIKAE
;
A
#
# COMPACT_ATOMS: atom_id res chain seq x y z
N ALA A 1 11.66 -44.60 12.72
CA ALA A 1 11.61 -44.33 14.17
C ALA A 1 10.36 -43.51 14.46
N GLN A 2 9.55 -43.91 15.44
CA GLN A 2 8.35 -43.16 15.84
C GLN A 2 8.71 -41.77 16.38
N GLN A 3 9.85 -41.65 17.08
CA GLN A 3 10.48 -40.39 17.48
C GLN A 3 12.00 -40.50 17.30
N ALA A 4 12.63 -39.46 16.77
CA ALA A 4 14.09 -39.34 16.64
C ALA A 4 14.53 -37.93 17.09
N SER A 5 15.69 -37.76 17.71
CA SER A 5 16.17 -36.39 18.01
C SER A 5 16.54 -35.64 16.73
N SER A 6 17.06 -36.36 15.74
CA SER A 6 17.39 -35.89 14.40
C SER A 6 17.18 -36.99 13.36
N GLY A 7 16.92 -36.64 12.10
CA GLY A 7 16.90 -37.64 11.03
C GLY A 7 16.35 -37.19 9.69
N TYR A 8 16.59 -38.01 8.68
CA TYR A 8 15.97 -37.95 7.35
C TYR A 8 14.70 -38.81 7.35
N TYR A 9 13.60 -38.28 6.83
CA TYR A 9 12.30 -38.98 6.72
C TYR A 9 11.75 -39.50 8.07
N ALA A 10 11.93 -38.73 9.14
CA ALA A 10 11.40 -39.07 10.46
C ALA A 10 9.88 -38.83 10.55
N GLN A 11 9.18 -39.67 11.32
CA GLN A 11 7.76 -39.43 11.60
C GLN A 11 7.58 -38.27 12.60
N GLN A 12 8.33 -38.28 13.70
CA GLN A 12 8.46 -37.16 14.61
C GLN A 12 9.93 -36.92 14.92
N ALA A 13 10.37 -35.66 14.91
CA ALA A 13 11.72 -35.33 15.34
C ALA A 13 11.84 -33.98 16.06
N SER A 14 12.91 -33.81 16.86
CA SER A 14 13.23 -32.48 17.36
C SER A 14 13.79 -31.61 16.23
N SER A 15 14.70 -32.17 15.42
CA SER A 15 15.22 -31.58 14.19
C SER A 15 15.12 -32.56 13.02
N GLY A 16 14.89 -32.16 11.78
CA GLY A 16 14.90 -33.16 10.70
C GLY A 16 14.70 -32.66 9.28
N TYR A 17 15.19 -33.47 8.34
CA TYR A 17 14.97 -33.30 6.91
C TYR A 17 13.82 -34.18 6.46
N TYR A 18 12.84 -33.62 5.75
CA TYR A 18 11.67 -34.36 5.25
C TYR A 18 10.84 -35.05 6.35
N ALA A 19 10.82 -34.49 7.57
CA ALA A 19 10.05 -35.03 8.67
C ALA A 19 8.53 -34.80 8.49
N GLN A 20 7.68 -35.69 9.01
CA GLN A 20 6.24 -35.42 9.06
C GLN A 20 5.94 -34.31 10.08
N GLN A 21 6.51 -34.42 11.29
CA GLN A 21 6.42 -33.41 12.35
C GLN A 21 7.82 -33.13 12.93
N ALA A 22 8.17 -31.86 13.08
CA ALA A 22 9.41 -31.47 13.75
C ALA A 22 9.28 -30.23 14.63
N SER A 23 10.14 -30.05 15.62
CA SER A 23 10.28 -28.73 16.25
C SER A 23 11.02 -27.77 15.30
N SER A 24 12.10 -28.23 14.67
CA SER A 24 12.82 -27.55 13.60
C SER A 24 12.95 -28.45 12.37
N GLY A 25 12.51 -28.01 11.19
CA GLY A 25 12.44 -28.91 10.04
C GLY A 25 12.76 -28.28 8.69
N TYR A 26 13.63 -28.93 7.91
CA TYR A 26 13.83 -28.61 6.50
C TYR A 26 12.95 -29.53 5.64
N ASN A 27 12.12 -28.95 4.75
CA ASN A 27 11.11 -29.68 3.97
C ASN A 27 10.15 -30.54 4.83
N ALA A 28 9.91 -30.15 6.08
CA ALA A 28 8.97 -30.86 6.94
C ALA A 28 7.52 -30.60 6.50
N LYS A 29 6.60 -31.56 6.76
CA LYS A 29 5.18 -31.27 6.56
C LYS A 29 4.67 -30.28 7.61
N GLN A 30 4.99 -30.51 8.88
CA GLN A 30 4.65 -29.61 9.98
C GLN A 30 5.90 -29.33 10.83
N ALA A 31 6.15 -28.06 11.14
CA ALA A 31 7.21 -27.67 12.04
C ALA A 31 6.81 -26.54 12.99
N SER A 32 7.47 -26.39 14.14
CA SER A 32 7.38 -25.13 14.89
C SER A 32 8.17 -24.04 14.17
N SER A 33 9.40 -24.36 13.76
CA SER A 33 10.24 -23.54 12.88
C SER A 33 10.63 -24.35 11.65
N GLY A 34 10.41 -23.87 10.43
CA GLY A 34 10.71 -24.70 9.26
C GLY A 34 11.11 -23.95 7.99
N ASP A 35 12.17 -24.46 7.37
CA ASP A 35 12.64 -24.02 6.06
C ASP A 35 12.00 -24.89 4.99
N ASN A 36 11.31 -24.27 4.03
CA ASN A 36 10.53 -24.96 3.00
C ASN A 36 9.46 -25.92 3.57
N ALA A 37 8.98 -25.67 4.80
CA ALA A 37 7.95 -26.48 5.41
C ALA A 37 6.58 -26.28 4.75
N GLN A 38 5.72 -27.30 4.75
CA GLN A 38 4.33 -27.10 4.29
C GLN A 38 3.55 -26.23 5.28
N GLN A 39 3.68 -26.48 6.58
CA GLN A 39 3.09 -25.68 7.64
C GLN A 39 4.13 -25.43 8.74
N ALA A 40 4.25 -24.18 9.19
CA ALA A 40 5.09 -23.84 10.33
C ALA A 40 4.48 -22.77 11.25
N SER A 41 4.93 -22.67 12.50
CA SER A 41 4.64 -21.45 13.27
C SER A 41 5.50 -20.30 12.76
N SER A 42 6.79 -20.54 12.55
CA SER A 42 7.74 -19.64 11.89
C SER A 42 8.41 -20.34 10.71
N GLY A 43 8.53 -19.73 9.53
CA GLY A 43 9.20 -20.43 8.43
C GLY A 43 9.74 -19.59 7.29
N TYR A 44 10.94 -19.94 6.85
CA TYR A 44 11.55 -19.42 5.64
C TYR A 44 11.08 -20.24 4.43
N ASN A 45 10.53 -19.60 3.39
CA ASN A 45 9.94 -20.29 2.23
C ASN A 45 8.84 -21.32 2.60
N ALA A 46 8.19 -21.18 3.75
CA ALA A 46 7.10 -22.07 4.13
C ALA A 46 5.86 -21.83 3.23
N LYS A 47 5.06 -22.86 2.97
CA LYS A 47 3.78 -22.65 2.25
C LYS A 47 2.78 -21.91 3.14
N GLN A 48 2.67 -22.30 4.40
CA GLN A 48 1.82 -21.63 5.37
C GLN A 48 2.59 -21.43 6.67
N ALA A 49 2.58 -20.21 7.22
CA ALA A 49 3.11 -19.97 8.55
C ALA A 49 2.35 -18.92 9.35
N SER A 50 2.55 -18.86 10.66
CA SER A 50 2.07 -17.70 11.43
C SER A 50 2.97 -16.50 11.18
N SER A 51 4.30 -16.71 11.15
CA SER A 51 5.28 -15.73 10.69
C SER A 51 6.30 -16.34 9.71
N GLY A 52 6.90 -15.54 8.85
CA GLY A 52 7.96 -16.08 7.99
C GLY A 52 8.39 -15.21 6.82
N ASP A 53 9.62 -15.45 6.36
CA ASP A 53 10.19 -14.74 5.22
C ASP A 53 10.01 -15.57 3.95
N TYR A 54 9.68 -14.91 2.85
CA TYR A 54 9.45 -15.53 1.53
C TYR A 54 8.38 -16.63 1.54
N ALA A 55 7.56 -16.70 2.59
CA ALA A 55 6.50 -17.67 2.71
C ALA A 55 5.31 -17.35 1.78
N GLN A 56 4.54 -18.37 1.41
CA GLN A 56 3.42 -18.19 0.49
C GLN A 56 2.21 -17.54 1.17
N GLN A 57 1.82 -18.03 2.35
CA GLN A 57 0.72 -17.46 3.15
C GLN A 57 1.14 -17.32 4.61
N VAL A 58 1.07 -16.10 5.15
CA VAL A 58 1.42 -15.83 6.55
C VAL A 58 0.45 -14.88 7.25
N SER A 59 0.45 -14.86 8.58
CA SER A 59 -0.14 -13.73 9.30
C SER A 59 0.78 -12.51 9.25
N SER A 60 2.09 -12.70 9.48
CA SER A 60 3.10 -11.64 9.44
C SER A 60 4.37 -12.08 8.71
N GLY A 61 4.88 -11.32 7.73
CA GLY A 61 6.14 -11.74 7.11
C GLY A 61 6.75 -10.81 6.07
N ASP A 62 8.03 -11.05 5.80
CA ASP A 62 8.81 -10.27 4.88
C ASP A 62 8.89 -10.97 3.52
N ASN A 63 8.64 -10.23 2.44
CA ASN A 63 8.63 -10.74 1.07
C ASN A 63 7.63 -11.91 0.85
N ALA A 64 6.60 -12.01 1.69
CA ALA A 64 5.57 -13.03 1.56
C ALA A 64 4.70 -12.81 0.30
N GLN A 65 4.13 -13.89 -0.26
CA GLN A 65 3.16 -13.72 -1.35
C GLN A 65 1.84 -13.15 -0.84
N GLN A 66 1.33 -13.68 0.27
CA GLN A 66 0.12 -13.21 0.94
C GLN A 66 0.35 -13.10 2.45
N ALA A 67 0.01 -11.96 3.03
CA ALA A 67 0.12 -11.74 4.46
C ALA A 67 -1.10 -10.99 5.04
N SER A 68 -1.39 -11.14 6.33
CA SER A 68 -2.25 -10.15 7.00
C SER A 68 -1.49 -8.83 7.18
N SER A 69 -0.23 -8.91 7.63
CA SER A 69 0.72 -7.80 7.74
C SER A 69 2.04 -8.16 7.06
N GLY A 70 2.60 -7.32 6.19
CA GLY A 70 3.87 -7.68 5.55
C GLY A 70 4.75 -6.53 5.08
N TYR A 71 6.06 -6.74 5.18
CA TYR A 71 7.07 -5.90 4.56
C TYR A 71 7.41 -6.47 3.18
N ASN A 72 7.37 -5.66 2.12
CA ASN A 72 7.57 -6.11 0.74
C ASN A 72 6.66 -7.27 0.30
N ALA A 73 5.51 -7.48 0.95
CA ALA A 73 4.59 -8.54 0.56
C ALA A 73 3.95 -8.23 -0.81
N LYS A 74 3.62 -9.26 -1.60
CA LYS A 74 2.86 -9.03 -2.84
C LYS A 74 1.44 -8.59 -2.54
N GLN A 75 0.77 -9.27 -1.61
CA GLN A 75 -0.58 -8.91 -1.15
C GLN A 75 -0.62 -8.91 0.38
N ALA A 76 -1.17 -7.85 0.97
CA ALA A 76 -1.44 -7.85 2.39
C ALA A 76 -2.69 -7.06 2.80
N SER A 77 -3.22 -7.30 4.00
CA SER A 77 -4.23 -6.40 4.56
C SER A 77 -3.57 -5.09 5.02
N SER A 78 -2.41 -5.19 5.65
CA SER A 78 -1.53 -4.06 5.96
C SER A 78 -0.08 -4.32 5.55
N GLY A 79 0.67 -3.26 5.20
CA GLY A 79 2.07 -3.46 4.86
C GLY A 79 2.89 -2.22 4.58
N TYR A 80 4.20 -2.42 4.53
CA TYR A 80 5.17 -1.42 4.11
C TYR A 80 5.87 -1.92 2.84
N ASN A 81 6.00 -1.06 1.83
CA ASN A 81 6.55 -1.42 0.51
C ASN A 81 5.86 -2.62 -0.17
N ALA A 82 4.64 -2.95 0.23
CA ALA A 82 3.89 -4.04 -0.38
C ALA A 82 3.31 -3.65 -1.75
N GLN A 83 3.09 -4.62 -2.63
CA GLN A 83 2.56 -4.33 -3.97
C GLN A 83 1.07 -3.95 -3.91
N GLN A 84 0.25 -4.76 -3.24
CA GLN A 84 -1.19 -4.49 -3.07
C GLN A 84 -1.61 -4.63 -1.62
N VAL A 85 -2.21 -3.57 -1.06
CA VAL A 85 -2.68 -3.58 0.33
C VAL A 85 -4.04 -2.92 0.53
N SER A 86 -4.73 -3.25 1.62
CA SER A 86 -5.84 -2.40 2.06
C SER A 86 -5.31 -1.13 2.74
N SER A 87 -4.32 -1.24 3.62
CA SER A 87 -3.70 -0.10 4.30
C SER A 87 -2.17 -0.19 4.32
N GLY A 88 -1.43 0.76 3.77
CA GLY A 88 0.03 0.64 3.84
C GLY A 88 0.86 1.79 3.32
N ASN A 89 2.07 1.89 3.87
CA ASN A 89 3.01 2.95 3.54
C ASN A 89 3.92 2.51 2.38
N ASN A 90 4.21 3.42 1.45
CA ASN A 90 5.03 3.15 0.27
C ASN A 90 4.53 1.98 -0.60
N ALA A 91 3.24 1.65 -0.52
CA ALA A 91 2.66 0.58 -1.32
C ALA A 91 2.57 0.99 -2.81
N GLN A 92 2.61 0.02 -3.72
CA GLN A 92 2.31 0.33 -5.13
C GLN A 92 0.82 0.64 -5.30
N GLN A 93 -0.05 -0.15 -4.68
CA GLN A 93 -1.49 0.07 -4.67
C GLN A 93 -2.04 -0.13 -3.25
N ALA A 94 -2.83 0.82 -2.77
CA ALA A 94 -3.49 0.75 -1.47
C ALA A 94 -4.95 1.22 -1.54
N SER A 95 -5.82 0.79 -0.64
CA SER A 95 -7.08 1.54 -0.41
C SER A 95 -6.78 2.81 0.40
N SER A 96 -5.92 2.70 1.42
CA SER A 96 -5.41 3.82 2.22
C SER A 96 -3.90 3.72 2.39
N GLY A 97 -3.13 4.81 2.29
CA GLY A 97 -1.68 4.70 2.50
C GLY A 97 -0.87 5.95 2.30
N ASN A 98 0.12 6.18 3.17
CA ASN A 98 1.06 7.29 2.98
C ASN A 98 2.10 6.93 1.92
N ASN A 99 2.41 7.87 1.03
CA ASN A 99 3.38 7.70 -0.06
C ASN A 99 3.08 6.52 -1.00
N ALA A 100 1.83 6.06 -1.07
CA ALA A 100 1.44 5.03 -2.01
C ALA A 100 1.54 5.56 -3.47
N GLN A 101 1.88 4.69 -4.42
CA GLN A 101 1.84 5.13 -5.83
C GLN A 101 0.40 5.34 -6.31
N GLN A 102 -0.51 4.45 -5.89
CA GLN A 102 -1.94 4.55 -6.12
C GLN A 102 -2.66 4.33 -4.79
N ALA A 103 -3.56 5.22 -4.40
CA ALA A 103 -4.46 4.96 -3.29
C ALA A 103 -5.86 5.49 -3.54
N SER A 104 -6.89 4.98 -2.86
CA SER A 104 -8.18 5.67 -2.81
C SER A 104 -8.09 6.91 -1.90
N SER A 105 -7.34 6.79 -0.80
CA SER A 105 -7.05 7.86 0.16
C SER A 105 -5.61 7.76 0.68
N GLY A 106 -4.95 8.87 1.00
CA GLY A 106 -3.69 8.84 1.74
C GLY A 106 -2.78 10.04 1.50
N ASN A 107 -1.92 10.32 2.48
CA ASN A 107 -1.05 11.50 2.40
C ASN A 107 0.10 11.24 1.42
N TYR A 108 0.41 12.22 0.58
CA TYR A 108 1.50 12.15 -0.40
C TYR A 108 1.36 10.99 -1.40
N ALA A 109 0.16 10.45 -1.59
CA ALA A 109 -0.08 9.46 -2.63
C ALA A 109 0.06 10.11 -4.01
N LYS A 110 0.78 9.44 -4.92
CA LYS A 110 1.05 9.99 -6.26
C LYS A 110 -0.20 10.09 -7.13
N GLN A 111 -1.19 9.23 -6.89
CA GLN A 111 -2.52 9.26 -7.48
C GLN A 111 -3.48 8.79 -6.39
N ALA A 112 -4.30 9.69 -5.84
CA ALA A 112 -5.34 9.30 -4.90
C ALA A 112 -6.58 10.16 -4.94
N SER A 113 -7.75 9.53 -5.05
CA SER A 113 -9.07 10.17 -5.17
C SER A 113 -9.35 11.19 -4.05
N SER A 114 -8.75 11.00 -2.87
CA SER A 114 -8.74 11.95 -1.75
C SER A 114 -7.44 11.82 -0.92
N GLY A 115 -7.16 12.78 -0.03
CA GLY A 115 -5.98 12.74 0.86
C GLY A 115 -5.12 14.00 0.80
N ASP A 116 -4.34 14.23 1.85
CA ASP A 116 -3.52 15.45 1.95
C ASP A 116 -2.35 15.40 0.96
N ASN A 117 -2.13 16.51 0.26
CA ASN A 117 -1.09 16.65 -0.77
C ASN A 117 -1.27 15.68 -1.95
N ALA A 118 -2.48 15.18 -2.19
CA ALA A 118 -2.76 14.32 -3.34
C ALA A 118 -2.50 15.07 -4.66
N GLN A 119 -1.88 14.39 -5.62
CA GLN A 119 -1.55 14.94 -6.93
C GLN A 119 -2.24 14.14 -8.04
N HIS A 120 -2.95 14.81 -8.96
CA HIS A 120 -3.57 14.14 -10.11
C HIS A 120 -3.15 14.76 -11.44
N LYS A 121 -2.82 13.88 -12.40
CA LYS A 121 -2.53 14.26 -13.78
C LYS A 121 -3.58 13.68 -14.73
N ALA A 122 -4.32 14.52 -15.43
CA ALA A 122 -5.15 14.12 -16.57
C ALA A 122 -4.34 14.21 -17.86
N ILE A 123 -4.37 13.13 -18.66
CA ILE A 123 -3.74 13.06 -19.98
C ILE A 123 -4.76 12.97 -21.13
N GLY A 124 -6.04 12.75 -20.82
CA GLY A 124 -7.13 12.67 -21.79
C GLY A 124 -7.80 14.02 -22.02
N LYS A 125 -8.20 14.30 -23.26
CA LYS A 125 -9.05 15.45 -23.57
C LYS A 125 -10.42 15.26 -22.92
N ASN A 126 -10.98 16.33 -22.34
CA ASN A 126 -12.27 16.32 -21.64
C ASN A 126 -12.35 15.38 -20.41
N SER A 127 -11.20 15.06 -19.79
CA SER A 127 -11.18 14.37 -18.50
C SER A 127 -11.74 15.24 -17.36
N VAL A 128 -12.22 14.60 -16.30
CA VAL A 128 -12.69 15.26 -15.08
C VAL A 128 -11.84 14.79 -13.89
N ILE A 129 -11.30 15.71 -13.09
CA ILE A 129 -10.57 15.41 -11.85
C ILE A 129 -11.29 16.08 -10.67
N VAL A 130 -11.47 15.37 -9.57
CA VAL A 130 -11.93 15.97 -8.30
C VAL A 130 -10.90 15.66 -7.23
N CYS A 131 -10.39 16.68 -6.54
CA CYS A 131 -9.52 16.51 -5.39
C CYS A 131 -10.09 17.29 -4.20
N ALA A 132 -10.55 16.54 -3.20
CA ALA A 132 -11.22 17.10 -2.02
C ALA A 132 -10.32 17.16 -0.77
N GLY A 133 -9.06 16.74 -0.86
CA GLY A 133 -8.12 16.74 0.26
C GLY A 133 -7.37 18.08 0.43
N MET A 134 -6.76 18.30 1.60
CA MET A 134 -5.94 19.50 1.83
C MET A 134 -4.74 19.53 0.88
N ALA A 135 -4.37 20.73 0.42
CA ALA A 135 -3.15 20.96 -0.37
C ALA A 135 -3.10 20.08 -1.64
N SER A 136 -4.27 19.68 -2.13
CA SER A 136 -4.40 18.91 -3.36
C SER A 136 -3.96 19.74 -4.56
N ARG A 137 -3.33 19.07 -5.53
CA ARG A 137 -2.86 19.70 -6.76
C ARG A 137 -3.32 18.93 -7.99
N ILE A 138 -3.69 19.65 -9.05
CA ILE A 138 -4.07 19.05 -10.34
C ILE A 138 -3.17 19.54 -11.46
N LYS A 139 -2.93 18.67 -12.44
CA LYS A 139 -2.30 18.97 -13.71
C LYS A 139 -3.13 18.33 -14.81
N GLY A 140 -3.41 19.07 -15.89
CA GLY A 140 -4.22 18.55 -16.98
C GLY A 140 -3.75 19.03 -18.35
N VAL A 141 -4.34 18.43 -19.37
CA VAL A 141 -4.31 18.88 -20.76
C VAL A 141 -5.52 19.77 -21.06
N LYS A 142 -5.48 20.52 -22.17
CA LYS A 142 -6.59 21.41 -22.56
C LYS A 142 -7.90 20.62 -22.68
N GLY A 143 -8.95 21.15 -22.06
CA GLY A 143 -10.26 20.52 -21.94
C GLY A 143 -10.49 19.77 -20.64
N THR A 144 -9.47 19.56 -19.79
CA THR A 144 -9.65 18.93 -18.48
C THR A 144 -10.52 19.81 -17.58
N PHE A 145 -11.64 19.29 -17.10
CA PHE A 145 -12.43 19.89 -16.04
C PHE A 145 -11.91 19.41 -14.69
N PHE A 146 -11.97 20.26 -13.66
CA PHE A 146 -11.54 19.87 -12.34
C PHE A 146 -12.31 20.57 -11.21
N ALA A 147 -12.23 20.01 -10.01
CA ALA A 147 -12.65 20.62 -8.75
C ALA A 147 -11.52 20.51 -7.72
N LEU A 148 -11.20 21.62 -7.05
CA LEU A 148 -10.23 21.70 -5.96
C LEU A 148 -10.90 22.27 -4.71
N THR A 149 -10.51 21.78 -3.55
CA THR A 149 -10.92 22.30 -2.25
C THR A 149 -9.79 23.04 -1.55
N GLU A 150 -10.12 24.15 -0.92
CA GLU A 150 -9.25 24.87 0.01
C GLU A 150 -9.66 24.52 1.45
N TRP A 151 -8.68 24.34 2.33
CA TRP A 151 -8.89 23.91 3.71
C TRP A 151 -8.22 24.87 4.68
N GLY A 152 -8.82 25.03 5.86
CA GLY A 152 -8.30 25.86 6.95
C GLY A 152 -8.37 25.14 8.29
N TYR A 153 -7.87 25.83 9.32
CA TYR A 153 -7.86 25.37 10.70
C TYR A 153 -8.64 26.33 11.57
N ASP A 154 -9.32 25.80 12.58
CA ASP A 154 -9.92 26.63 13.62
C ASP A 154 -8.92 26.87 14.74
N LYS A 155 -9.35 27.54 15.81
CA LYS A 155 -8.50 27.82 16.98
C LYS A 155 -8.10 26.54 17.75
N GLU A 156 -8.77 25.43 17.50
CA GLU A 156 -8.55 24.13 18.16
C GLU A 156 -7.75 23.16 17.26
N ASN A 157 -7.29 23.62 16.09
CA ASN A 157 -6.63 22.82 15.05
C ASN A 157 -7.53 21.76 14.40
N ASN A 158 -8.85 21.92 14.45
CA ASN A 158 -9.74 21.08 13.64
C ASN A 158 -9.72 21.54 12.19
N TYR A 159 -9.74 20.57 11.26
CA TYR A 159 -9.79 20.82 9.83
C TYR A 159 -11.20 21.07 9.34
N TYR A 160 -11.37 22.09 8.49
CA TYR A 160 -12.62 22.31 7.77
C TYR A 160 -12.38 22.88 6.36
N PRO A 161 -13.26 22.55 5.40
CA PRO A 161 -13.19 23.11 4.05
C PRO A 161 -13.55 24.60 4.08
N LEU A 162 -12.70 25.44 3.49
CA LEU A 162 -12.90 26.88 3.32
C LEU A 162 -13.64 27.19 2.01
N ASN A 163 -13.27 26.50 0.93
CA ASN A 163 -13.81 26.78 -0.39
C ASN A 163 -13.74 25.54 -1.29
N ILE A 164 -14.63 25.45 -2.28
CA ILE A 164 -14.53 24.52 -3.40
C ILE A 164 -14.76 25.30 -4.69
N LYS A 165 -13.80 25.21 -5.61
CA LYS A 165 -13.89 25.89 -6.92
C LYS A 165 -13.70 24.87 -8.03
N THR A 166 -14.55 24.97 -9.04
CA THR A 166 -14.43 24.19 -10.27
C THR A 166 -13.79 25.03 -11.35
N GLY A 167 -13.02 24.39 -12.23
CA GLY A 167 -12.28 25.06 -13.30
C GLY A 167 -12.10 24.16 -14.51
N LYS A 168 -11.59 24.75 -15.59
CA LYS A 168 -11.25 24.03 -16.81
C LYS A 168 -9.89 24.49 -17.30
N ILE A 169 -8.99 23.55 -17.57
CA ILE A 169 -7.74 23.83 -18.28
C ILE A 169 -8.10 24.24 -19.71
N ASP A 170 -8.04 25.53 -20.01
CA ASP A 170 -8.44 26.13 -21.29
C ASP A 170 -7.25 26.40 -22.22
N GLY A 171 -6.03 26.41 -21.68
CA GLY A 171 -4.79 26.76 -22.37
C GLY A 171 -4.47 28.26 -22.36
N ASP A 172 -5.40 29.10 -21.88
CA ASP A 172 -5.32 30.55 -21.93
C ASP A 172 -5.08 31.11 -20.52
N GLU A 173 -6.05 31.05 -19.62
CA GLU A 173 -5.86 31.42 -18.21
C GLU A 173 -5.19 30.28 -17.44
N LEU A 174 -5.67 29.06 -17.66
CA LEU A 174 -5.16 27.85 -17.04
C LEU A 174 -4.39 27.02 -18.08
N LYS A 175 -3.06 27.02 -17.94
CA LYS A 175 -2.11 26.43 -18.88
C LYS A 175 -2.02 24.91 -18.75
N GLU A 176 -1.82 24.26 -19.88
CA GLU A 176 -1.59 22.82 -19.93
C GLU A 176 -0.31 22.43 -19.20
N ASN A 177 -0.26 21.19 -18.70
CA ASN A 177 0.91 20.60 -18.05
C ASN A 177 1.47 21.40 -16.85
N THR A 178 0.67 22.30 -16.30
CA THR A 178 0.99 23.13 -15.13
C THR A 178 0.23 22.61 -13.92
N TRP A 179 0.88 22.57 -12.76
CA TRP A 179 0.22 22.20 -11.51
C TRP A 179 -0.56 23.40 -10.95
N TYR A 180 -1.79 23.15 -10.51
CA TYR A 180 -2.67 24.14 -9.90
C TYR A 180 -3.17 23.66 -8.54
N GLU A 181 -3.29 24.59 -7.59
CA GLU A 181 -3.94 24.43 -6.29
C GLU A 181 -4.90 25.59 -6.03
N LEU A 182 -5.86 25.40 -5.12
CA LEU A 182 -6.80 26.45 -4.70
C LEU A 182 -6.28 27.10 -3.42
N LYS A 183 -5.95 28.39 -3.48
CA LYS A 183 -5.57 29.20 -2.31
C LYS A 183 -6.25 30.56 -2.36
N ASN A 184 -6.76 31.01 -1.22
CA ASN A 184 -7.52 32.24 -1.06
C ASN A 184 -8.65 32.37 -2.11
N GLY A 185 -9.32 31.26 -2.44
CA GLY A 185 -10.38 31.21 -3.45
C GLY A 185 -9.94 31.33 -4.91
N GLU A 186 -8.63 31.37 -5.19
CA GLU A 186 -8.10 31.46 -6.56
C GLU A 186 -7.21 30.27 -6.94
N PHE A 187 -7.24 29.93 -8.23
CA PHE A 187 -6.34 28.92 -8.78
C PHE A 187 -4.95 29.52 -8.95
N ILE A 188 -3.99 29.01 -8.20
CA ILE A 188 -2.60 29.44 -8.29
C ILE A 188 -1.73 28.32 -8.87
N LYS A 189 -0.65 28.71 -9.54
CA LYS A 189 0.35 27.74 -10.01
C LYS A 189 1.11 27.20 -8.80
N ALA A 190 1.18 25.88 -8.68
CA ALA A 190 1.99 25.21 -7.69
C ALA A 190 3.36 24.85 -8.29
N GLU A 191 4.43 25.20 -7.60
CA GLU A 191 5.80 24.76 -7.91
C GLU A 191 6.03 23.29 -7.51
#